data_AF-A0ABD5MNL2-F1
#
_entry.id   AF-A0ABD5MNL2-F1
#
_cell.length_a   1.000
_cell.length_b   1.000
_cell.length_c   1.000
_cell.angle_alpha   90.00
_cell.angle_beta   90.00
_cell.angle_gamma   90.00
#
_symmetry.space_group_name_H-M   'P 1'
#
loop_
_entity.id
_entity.type
_entity.pdbx_description
1 polymer ?
#
loop_
_entity_poly.entity_id
_entity_poly.type
_entity_poly.pdbx_seq_one_letter_code
_entity_poly.pdbx_strand_id
1 'polypeptide(L)'
;MGDDERPARTDRDDGRSLSRLGRVLFGLGLALQASEDFRDIDDSIEYAESAGVPMPELAAPFASGMMLVGGLGLAFWRLPRIATGAVVTFLAVVTPTMHDFWNEEGDAGGERLAFFGNLAMFGAALAFLREAYRS
;
A
#
# COMPACT_ATOMS: atom_id res chain seq x y z
N MET A 1 20.89 47.69 -12.06
CA MET A 1 20.94 47.07 -10.73
C MET A 1 19.79 46.08 -10.71
N GLY A 2 20.02 44.91 -11.30
CA GLY A 2 19.03 43.84 -11.43
C GLY A 2 19.24 42.78 -10.36
N ASP A 3 18.19 42.01 -10.17
CA ASP A 3 18.17 40.64 -9.63
C ASP A 3 18.13 40.52 -8.11
N ASP A 4 16.94 40.77 -7.55
CA ASP A 4 16.51 40.25 -6.25
C ASP A 4 15.31 39.31 -6.47
N GLU A 5 15.51 38.26 -7.28
CA GLU A 5 14.56 37.16 -7.42
C GLU A 5 14.90 36.08 -6.38
N ARG A 6 14.09 35.97 -5.32
CA ARG A 6 14.11 34.84 -4.38
C ARG A 6 12.95 33.85 -4.62
N PRO A 7 13.04 32.92 -5.59
CA PRO A 7 12.01 31.90 -5.80
C PRO A 7 12.17 30.64 -4.92
N ALA A 8 13.17 30.55 -4.03
CA ALA A 8 13.58 29.25 -3.46
C ALA A 8 12.74 28.70 -2.28
N ARG A 9 11.80 29.46 -1.70
CA ARG A 9 11.14 29.06 -0.43
C ARG A 9 9.74 28.45 -0.63
N THR A 10 8.96 28.93 -1.59
CA THR A 10 7.59 28.46 -1.87
C THR A 10 7.59 27.03 -2.41
N ASP A 11 8.44 26.72 -3.40
CA ASP A 11 8.49 25.40 -4.03
C ASP A 11 8.82 24.25 -3.04
N ARG A 12 9.64 24.53 -2.03
CA ARG A 12 10.00 23.55 -0.99
C ARG A 12 8.86 23.31 0.00
N ASP A 13 8.11 24.35 0.34
CA ASP A 13 6.98 24.23 1.26
C ASP A 13 5.79 23.53 0.60
N ASP A 14 5.55 23.82 -0.68
CA ASP A 14 4.54 23.15 -1.50
C ASP A 14 4.86 21.67 -1.67
N GLY A 15 6.11 21.32 -2.02
CA GLY A 15 6.55 19.92 -2.11
C GLY A 15 6.40 19.14 -0.80
N ARG A 16 6.68 19.78 0.35
CA ARG A 16 6.54 19.15 1.68
C ARG A 16 5.07 19.03 2.10
N SER A 17 4.21 19.95 1.68
CA SER A 17 2.77 19.90 1.91
C SER A 17 2.13 18.78 1.09
N LEU A 18 2.45 18.70 -0.20
CA LEU A 18 1.98 17.66 -1.10
C LEU A 18 2.43 16.27 -0.65
N SER A 19 3.69 16.12 -0.23
CA SER A 19 4.17 14.84 0.29
C SER A 19 3.42 14.41 1.56
N ARG A 20 3.11 15.34 2.48
CA ARG A 20 2.31 15.04 3.68
C ARG A 20 0.89 14.60 3.32
N LEU A 21 0.23 15.33 2.43
CA LEU A 21 -1.12 14.99 1.97
C LEU A 21 -1.13 13.61 1.31
N GLY A 22 -0.18 13.35 0.42
CA GLY A 22 -0.05 12.05 -0.25
C GLY A 22 0.14 10.89 0.72
N ARG A 23 0.98 11.06 1.76
CA ARG A 23 1.20 10.02 2.80
C ARG A 23 -0.07 9.74 3.58
N VAL A 24 -0.81 10.78 3.97
CA VAL A 24 -2.06 10.63 4.73
C VAL A 24 -3.11 9.93 3.86
N LEU A 25 -3.32 10.39 2.63
CA LEU A 25 -4.31 9.79 1.73
C LEU A 25 -3.97 8.33 1.40
N PHE A 26 -2.73 8.04 1.04
CA PHE A 26 -2.29 6.68 0.73
C PHE A 26 -2.36 5.75 1.94
N GLY A 27 -1.83 6.20 3.09
CA GLY A 27 -1.84 5.42 4.31
C GLY A 27 -3.24 5.14 4.84
N LEU A 28 -4.14 6.14 4.81
CA LEU A 28 -5.54 5.95 5.19
C LEU A 28 -6.29 5.09 4.19
N GLY A 29 -6.03 5.23 2.88
CA GLY A 29 -6.63 4.35 1.86
C GLY A 29 -6.30 2.88 2.11
N LEU A 30 -5.03 2.57 2.36
CA LEU A 30 -4.58 1.23 2.75
C LEU A 30 -5.26 0.73 4.02
N ALA A 31 -5.32 1.58 5.05
CA ALA A 31 -5.92 1.23 6.32
C ALA A 31 -7.43 0.96 6.20
N LEU A 32 -8.14 1.77 5.41
CA LEU A 32 -9.57 1.60 5.19
C LEU A 32 -9.87 0.35 4.36
N GLN A 33 -9.10 0.09 3.31
CA GLN A 33 -9.25 -1.13 2.53
C GLN A 33 -9.01 -2.37 3.39
N ALA A 34 -7.90 -2.41 4.14
CA ALA A 34 -7.61 -3.51 5.05
C ALA A 34 -8.64 -3.68 6.17
N SER A 35 -9.31 -2.59 6.58
CA SER A 35 -10.39 -2.66 7.57
C SER A 35 -11.65 -3.32 7.02
N GLU A 36 -11.88 -3.21 5.71
CA GLU A 36 -12.98 -3.90 5.04
C GLU A 36 -12.68 -5.41 4.95
N ASP A 37 -11.48 -5.77 4.47
CA ASP A 37 -11.02 -7.16 4.46
C ASP A 37 -11.06 -7.80 5.85
N PHE A 38 -10.84 -7.00 6.91
CA PHE A 38 -10.93 -7.48 8.29
C PHE A 38 -12.37 -7.65 8.80
N ARG A 39 -13.35 -6.92 8.25
CA ARG A 39 -14.77 -7.09 8.59
C ARG A 39 -15.35 -8.33 7.93
N ASP A 40 -14.91 -8.60 6.70
CA ASP A 40 -15.31 -9.76 5.90
C ASP A 40 -14.17 -10.79 5.90
N ILE A 41 -13.73 -11.17 7.11
CA ILE A 41 -12.56 -12.04 7.28
C ILE A 41 -12.81 -13.46 6.77
N ASP A 42 -14.06 -13.94 6.84
CA ASP A 42 -14.45 -15.26 6.36
C ASP A 42 -14.26 -15.35 4.83
N ASP A 43 -14.70 -14.33 4.10
CA ASP A 43 -14.49 -14.21 2.64
C ASP A 43 -12.99 -14.14 2.31
N SER A 44 -12.21 -13.42 3.13
CA SER A 44 -10.75 -13.32 2.96
C SER A 44 -10.04 -14.66 3.19
N ILE A 45 -10.52 -15.47 4.13
CA ILE A 45 -10.00 -16.81 4.42
C ILE A 45 -10.33 -17.76 3.27
N GLU A 46 -11.58 -17.77 2.80
CA GLU A 46 -12.02 -18.59 1.67
C GLU A 46 -11.21 -18.25 0.40
N TYR A 47 -10.99 -16.96 0.15
CA TYR A 47 -10.17 -16.50 -0.96
C TYR A 47 -8.68 -16.88 -0.82
N ALA A 48 -8.12 -16.81 0.40
CA ALA A 48 -6.75 -17.28 0.64
C ALA A 48 -6.62 -18.81 0.49
N GLU A 49 -7.65 -19.56 0.86
CA GLU A 49 -7.71 -21.01 0.67
C GLU A 49 -7.76 -21.38 -0.81
N SER A 50 -8.58 -20.69 -1.61
CA SER A 50 -8.68 -20.92 -3.05
C SER A 50 -7.37 -20.59 -3.79
N ALA A 51 -6.64 -19.58 -3.31
CA ALA A 51 -5.30 -19.22 -3.80
C ALA A 51 -4.17 -20.15 -3.31
N GLY A 52 -4.48 -21.16 -2.47
CA GLY A 52 -3.50 -22.15 -2.00
C GLY A 52 -2.53 -21.61 -0.92
N VAL A 53 -2.91 -20.55 -0.19
CA VAL A 53 -2.08 -19.99 0.87
C VAL A 53 -2.00 -20.96 2.06
N PRO A 54 -0.81 -21.25 2.61
CA PRO A 54 -0.70 -22.10 3.79
C PRO A 54 -1.28 -21.42 5.02
N MET A 55 -2.11 -22.15 5.78
CA MET A 55 -2.79 -21.66 7.00
C MET A 55 -3.64 -20.39 6.75
N PRO A 56 -4.67 -20.44 5.88
CA PRO A 56 -5.45 -19.27 5.48
C PRO A 56 -6.13 -18.56 6.66
N GLU A 57 -6.61 -19.33 7.64
CA GLU A 57 -7.22 -18.83 8.89
C GLU A 57 -6.28 -17.92 9.72
N LEU A 58 -4.96 -18.05 9.55
CA LEU A 58 -3.97 -17.19 10.20
C LEU A 58 -3.41 -16.15 9.25
N ALA A 59 -3.18 -16.54 7.99
CA ALA A 59 -2.57 -15.69 6.97
C ALA A 59 -3.46 -14.50 6.61
N ALA A 60 -4.77 -14.70 6.42
CA ALA A 60 -5.69 -13.63 6.05
C ALA A 60 -5.82 -12.56 7.16
N PRO A 61 -6.11 -12.89 8.44
CA PRO A 61 -6.14 -11.88 9.51
C PRO A 61 -4.81 -11.17 9.71
N PHE A 62 -3.70 -11.91 9.56
CA PHE A 62 -2.36 -11.33 9.66
C PHE A 62 -2.08 -10.34 8.52
N ALA A 63 -2.44 -10.69 7.29
CA ALA A 63 -2.32 -9.82 6.12
C ALA A 63 -3.11 -8.52 6.30
N SER A 64 -4.41 -8.63 6.63
CA SER A 64 -5.28 -7.48 6.85
C SER A 64 -4.79 -6.63 8.03
N GLY A 65 -4.40 -7.24 9.15
CA GLY A 65 -3.83 -6.54 10.29
C GLY A 65 -2.52 -5.82 9.97
N MET A 66 -1.62 -6.46 9.20
CA MET A 66 -0.36 -5.86 8.78
C MET A 66 -0.58 -4.68 7.84
N MET A 67 -1.48 -4.82 6.86
CA MET A 67 -1.81 -3.76 5.91
C MET A 67 -2.47 -2.57 6.62
N LEU A 68 -3.34 -2.83 7.60
CA LEU A 68 -3.97 -1.82 8.45
C LEU A 68 -2.92 -1.03 9.26
N VAL A 69 -2.06 -1.73 10.01
CA VAL A 69 -1.01 -1.11 10.83
C VAL A 69 0.01 -0.39 9.94
N GLY A 70 0.38 -0.98 8.80
CA GLY A 70 1.27 -0.38 7.81
C GLY A 70 0.71 0.91 7.23
N GLY A 71 -0.58 0.91 6.84
CA GLY A 71 -1.30 2.07 6.34
C GLY A 71 -1.36 3.21 7.36
N LEU A 72 -1.76 2.91 8.60
CA LEU A 72 -1.77 3.89 9.69
C LEU A 72 -0.35 4.41 10.00
N GLY A 73 0.66 3.54 10.00
CA GLY A 73 2.05 3.91 10.18
C GLY A 73 2.56 4.87 9.11
N LEU A 74 2.10 4.69 7.87
CA LEU A 74 2.39 5.56 6.74
C LEU A 74 1.66 6.90 6.86
N ALA A 75 0.40 6.90 7.29
CA ALA A 75 -0.37 8.12 7.52
C ALA A 75 0.22 8.99 8.66
N PHE A 76 0.60 8.38 9.79
CA PHE A 76 1.16 9.10 10.94
C PHE A 76 2.67 9.37 10.84
N TRP A 77 3.38 8.68 9.94
CA TRP A 77 4.79 8.86 9.63
C TRP A 77 5.76 8.77 10.84
N ARG A 78 5.41 8.01 11.89
CA ARG A 78 6.26 7.87 13.09
C ARG A 78 7.45 6.91 12.92
N LEU A 79 7.25 5.79 12.23
CA LEU A 79 8.28 4.79 11.93
C LEU A 79 8.30 4.53 10.42
N PRO A 80 8.61 5.55 9.59
CA PRO A 80 8.27 5.53 8.17
C PRO A 80 9.00 4.43 7.41
N ARG A 81 10.26 4.12 7.76
CA ARG A 81 11.04 3.05 7.12
C ARG A 81 10.43 1.66 7.37
N ILE A 82 9.94 1.42 8.58
CA ILE A 82 9.32 0.14 8.94
C ILE A 82 7.93 0.05 8.30
N ALA A 83 7.12 1.10 8.41
CA ALA A 83 5.76 1.11 7.86
C ALA A 83 5.76 0.95 6.33
N THR A 84 6.54 1.76 5.62
CA THR A 84 6.65 1.66 4.16
C THR A 84 7.32 0.36 3.72
N GLY A 85 8.33 -0.12 4.46
CA GLY A 85 8.99 -1.39 4.19
C GLY A 85 8.03 -2.57 4.30
N ALA A 86 7.22 -2.62 5.36
CA ALA A 86 6.21 -3.65 5.56
C ALA A 86 5.17 -3.65 4.42
N VAL A 87 4.65 -2.47 4.05
CA VAL A 87 3.70 -2.33 2.93
C VAL A 87 4.30 -2.79 1.61
N VAL A 88 5.55 -2.40 1.32
CA VAL A 88 6.27 -2.82 0.10
C VAL A 88 6.46 -4.33 0.08
N THR A 89 6.96 -4.92 1.17
CA THR A 89 7.17 -6.37 1.25
C THR A 89 5.85 -7.12 1.12
N PHE A 90 4.78 -6.66 1.77
CA PHE A 90 3.46 -7.26 1.67
C PHE A 90 2.96 -7.26 0.23
N LEU A 91 2.92 -6.09 -0.41
CA LEU A 91 2.44 -5.96 -1.80
C LEU A 91 3.29 -6.77 -2.78
N ALA A 92 4.61 -6.85 -2.58
CA ALA A 92 5.49 -7.65 -3.43
C ALA A 92 5.18 -9.16 -3.39
N VAL A 93 4.73 -9.65 -2.24
CA VAL A 93 4.40 -11.07 -2.05
C VAL A 93 2.95 -11.35 -2.43
N VAL A 94 1.99 -10.61 -1.87
CA VAL A 94 0.55 -10.89 -2.01
C VAL A 94 0.07 -10.73 -3.45
N THR A 95 0.60 -9.76 -4.19
CA THR A 95 0.11 -9.41 -5.52
C THR A 95 0.26 -10.55 -6.52
N PRO A 96 1.45 -11.16 -6.71
CA PRO A 96 1.60 -12.30 -7.61
C PRO A 96 1.04 -13.62 -7.03
N THR A 97 0.84 -13.74 -5.71
CA THR A 97 0.33 -14.99 -5.12
C THR A 97 -1.19 -15.06 -5.10
N MET A 98 -1.86 -13.94 -4.85
CA MET A 98 -3.32 -13.89 -4.73
C MET A 98 -3.99 -13.53 -6.06
N HIS A 99 -3.37 -12.65 -6.86
CA HIS A 99 -3.97 -12.17 -8.12
C HIS A 99 -3.24 -12.70 -9.34
N ASP A 100 -3.16 -14.04 -9.42
CA ASP A 100 -2.56 -14.77 -10.53
C ASP A 100 -3.50 -14.82 -11.76
N PHE A 101 -3.83 -13.64 -12.29
CA PHE A 101 -4.78 -13.51 -13.39
C PHE A 101 -4.31 -14.17 -14.70
N TRP A 102 -3.02 -14.53 -14.80
CA TRP A 102 -2.45 -15.17 -16.00
C TRP A 102 -2.62 -16.69 -16.01
N ASN A 103 -2.88 -17.31 -14.85
CA ASN A 103 -3.20 -18.74 -14.74
C ASN A 103 -4.71 -19.01 -14.54
N GLU A 104 -5.53 -17.97 -14.40
CA GLU A 104 -6.99 -18.08 -14.23
C GLU A 104 -7.70 -18.68 -15.46
N GLU A 105 -8.52 -19.71 -15.25
CA GLU A 105 -9.36 -20.30 -16.30
C GLU A 105 -10.75 -19.63 -16.32
N GLY A 106 -11.07 -18.88 -17.38
CA GLY A 106 -12.37 -18.23 -17.54
C GLY A 106 -12.29 -16.69 -17.46
N ASP A 107 -13.17 -16.06 -16.67
CA ASP A 107 -13.19 -14.59 -16.55
C ASP A 107 -12.17 -14.09 -15.53
N ALA A 108 -10.99 -13.70 -16.03
CA ALA A 108 -9.91 -13.13 -15.22
C ALA A 108 -10.03 -11.59 -15.01
N GLY A 109 -11.18 -10.99 -15.31
CA GLY A 109 -11.36 -9.54 -15.26
C GLY A 109 -11.15 -8.94 -13.86
N GLY A 110 -11.74 -9.57 -12.84
CA GLY A 110 -11.62 -9.16 -11.44
C GLY A 110 -10.19 -9.27 -10.93
N GLU A 111 -9.58 -10.44 -11.09
CA GLU A 111 -8.19 -10.70 -10.68
C GLU A 111 -7.18 -9.77 -11.34
N ARG A 112 -7.37 -9.50 -12.64
CA ARG A 112 -6.51 -8.58 -13.37
C ARG A 112 -6.62 -7.15 -12.84
N LEU A 113 -7.83 -6.70 -12.50
CA LEU A 113 -8.05 -5.38 -11.92
C LEU A 113 -7.40 -5.28 -10.53
N ALA A 114 -7.56 -6.31 -9.70
CA ALA A 114 -6.95 -6.37 -8.37
C ALA A 114 -5.42 -6.39 -8.44
N PHE A 115 -4.84 -7.18 -9.36
CA PHE A 115 -3.40 -7.20 -9.62
C PHE A 115 -2.85 -5.81 -9.98
N PHE A 116 -3.49 -5.13 -10.94
CA PHE A 116 -3.03 -3.80 -11.35
C PHE A 116 -3.25 -2.74 -10.27
N GLY A 117 -4.33 -2.86 -9.48
CA GLY A 117 -4.55 -2.04 -8.29
C GLY A 117 -3.40 -2.17 -7.30
N ASN A 118 -3.06 -3.40 -6.91
CA ASN A 118 -1.95 -3.65 -6.00
C ASN A 118 -0.59 -3.25 -6.59
N LEU A 119 -0.38 -3.41 -7.89
CA LEU A 119 0.84 -2.97 -8.58
C LEU A 119 0.99 -1.44 -8.53
N ALA A 120 -0.10 -0.69 -8.73
CA ALA A 120 -0.09 0.76 -8.59
C ALA A 120 0.21 1.19 -7.15
N MET A 121 -0.40 0.53 -6.18
CA MET A 121 -0.15 0.76 -4.75
C MET A 121 1.31 0.43 -4.38
N PHE A 122 1.87 -0.63 -4.95
CA PHE A 122 3.26 -1.02 -4.74
C PHE A 122 4.23 0.06 -5.26
N GLY A 123 3.96 0.61 -6.45
CA GLY A 123 4.71 1.74 -7.00
C GLY A 123 4.69 2.97 -6.08
N ALA A 124 3.52 3.31 -5.54
CA ALA A 124 3.38 4.40 -4.58
C ALA A 124 4.13 4.11 -3.26
N ALA A 125 4.03 2.89 -2.75
CA ALA A 125 4.72 2.46 -1.54
C ALA A 125 6.26 2.55 -1.69
N LEU A 126 6.81 2.18 -2.84
CA LEU A 126 8.23 2.34 -3.16
C LEU A 126 8.66 3.81 -3.18
N ALA A 127 7.83 4.71 -3.72
CA ALA A 127 8.10 6.13 -3.71
C ALA A 127 8.16 6.70 -2.28
N PHE A 128 7.23 6.30 -1.41
CA PHE A 128 7.24 6.68 0.01
C PHE A 128 8.37 6.02 0.79
N LEU A 129 8.74 4.78 0.49
CA LEU A 129 9.90 4.12 1.08
C LEU A 129 11.18 4.90 0.76
N ARG A 130 11.38 5.27 -0.51
CA ARG A 130 12.50 6.09 -0.95
C ARG A 130 12.54 7.43 -0.20
N GLU A 131 11.39 8.06 0.02
CA GLU A 131 11.26 9.30 0.78
C GLU A 131 11.57 9.10 2.28
N ALA A 132 11.19 7.96 2.88
CA ALA A 132 11.49 7.62 4.26
C ALA A 132 12.99 7.44 4.55
N TYR A 133 13.78 7.10 3.53
CA TYR A 133 15.24 7.06 3.61
C TYR A 133 15.92 8.42 3.37
N ARG A 134 15.20 9.41 2.84
CA ARG A 134 15.70 10.78 2.64
C ARG A 134 15.29 11.78 3.72
N SER A 135 14.30 11.42 4.54
CA SER A 135 13.78 12.21 5.64
C SER A 135 14.66 12.14 6.88
#